data_AF-A0A438CU30-F1
#
_entry.id   AF-A0A438CU30-F1
#
_cell.length_a   1.000
_cell.length_b   1.000
_cell.length_c   1.000
_cell.angle_alpha   90.00
_cell.angle_beta   90.00
_cell.angle_gamma   90.00
#
_symmetry.space_group_name_H-M   'P 1'
#
loop_
_entity.id
_entity.type
_entity.pdbx_description
1 polymer ?
#
loop_
_entity_poly.entity_id
_entity_poly.type
_entity_poly.pdbx_seq_one_letter_code
_entity_poly.pdbx_strand_id
1 'polypeptide(L)'
;MKVQWIGDIEVFDPILSAAESRVLEALGCSVLSVNEQGRQASKPTLFFMPHCEAESYDNLVQANWRTERLNNIVLFGNSFRTYEQHVSEFRSSTLVDSSRHILAVRKLTREFAIKTVSDDYFGAFHDSSWHFLSLVA
;
A
#
# COMPACT_ATOMS: atom_id res chain seq x y z
N MET A 1 12.28 -19.82 -22.41
CA MET A 1 10.86 -19.57 -22.06
C MET A 1 10.84 -18.41 -21.08
N LYS A 2 10.56 -17.18 -21.55
CA LYS A 2 10.38 -16.02 -20.64
C LYS A 2 9.01 -16.16 -20.03
N VAL A 3 8.96 -16.55 -18.77
CA VAL A 3 7.70 -16.62 -18.04
C VAL A 3 7.46 -15.20 -17.49
N GLN A 4 6.50 -14.48 -18.07
CA GLN A 4 6.06 -13.18 -17.57
C GLN A 4 5.06 -13.45 -16.43
N TRP A 5 5.59 -13.66 -15.22
CA TRP A 5 4.78 -13.89 -14.02
C TRP A 5 4.11 -12.62 -13.49
N ILE A 6 4.63 -11.46 -13.89
CA ILE A 6 4.15 -10.14 -13.48
C ILE A 6 3.34 -9.57 -14.65
N GLY A 7 2.08 -9.23 -14.39
CA GLY A 7 1.23 -8.53 -15.34
C GLY A 7 1.66 -7.07 -15.51
N ASP A 8 0.73 -6.22 -15.96
CA ASP A 8 1.01 -4.80 -16.14
C ASP A 8 1.41 -4.12 -14.83
N ILE A 9 2.42 -3.25 -14.89
CA ILE A 9 2.87 -2.43 -13.77
C ILE A 9 2.25 -1.06 -13.92
N GLU A 10 1.40 -0.68 -12.97
CA GLU A 10 0.72 0.60 -12.94
C GLU A 10 1.38 1.50 -11.89
N VAL A 11 1.64 2.77 -12.25
CA VAL A 11 2.29 3.73 -11.35
C VAL A 11 1.45 4.99 -11.26
N PHE A 12 1.20 5.45 -10.04
CA PHE A 12 0.53 6.72 -9.77
C PHE A 12 1.29 7.43 -8.66
N ASP A 13 1.63 8.69 -8.91
CA ASP A 13 2.12 9.61 -7.89
C ASP A 13 1.77 11.05 -8.34
N PRO A 14 1.10 11.86 -7.50
CA PRO A 14 0.68 13.21 -7.86
C PRO A 14 1.83 14.18 -8.13
N ILE A 15 3.06 13.88 -7.68
CA ILE A 15 4.23 14.74 -7.88
C ILE A 15 5.11 14.31 -9.05
N LEU A 16 4.73 13.25 -9.79
CA LEU A 16 5.47 12.81 -10.98
C LEU A 16 5.56 13.93 -12.03
N SER A 17 6.78 14.24 -12.44
CA SER A 17 7.05 15.13 -13.55
C SER A 17 6.82 14.44 -14.89
N ALA A 18 6.58 15.22 -15.94
CA ALA A 18 6.46 14.71 -17.30
C ALA A 18 7.72 13.95 -17.78
N ALA A 19 8.89 14.27 -17.24
CA ALA A 19 10.13 13.56 -17.56
C ALA A 19 10.15 12.16 -16.93
N GLU A 20 9.80 12.05 -15.65
CA GLU A 20 9.72 10.78 -14.93
C GLU A 20 8.64 9.87 -15.52
N SER A 21 7.47 10.42 -15.86
CA SER A 21 6.41 9.66 -16.51
C SER A 21 6.87 9.04 -17.83
N ARG A 22 7.57 9.80 -18.68
CA ARG A 22 8.12 9.28 -19.95
C ARG A 22 9.15 8.17 -19.73
N VAL A 23 9.98 8.29 -18.68
CA VAL A 23 10.96 7.25 -18.35
C VAL A 23 10.24 5.98 -17.89
N LEU A 24 9.23 6.09 -17.02
CA LEU A 24 8.43 4.95 -16.55
C LEU A 24 7.72 4.26 -17.72
N GLU A 25 7.12 5.03 -18.63
CA GLU A 25 6.49 4.50 -19.86
C GLU A 25 7.51 3.78 -20.76
N ALA A 26 8.71 4.35 -20.93
CA ALA A 26 9.78 3.72 -21.71
C ALA A 26 10.29 2.40 -21.06
N LEU A 27 10.16 2.26 -19.75
CA LEU A 27 10.46 1.02 -19.00
C LEU A 27 9.32 -0.01 -19.03
N GLY A 28 8.18 0.32 -19.66
CA GLY A 28 7.02 -0.57 -19.80
C GLY A 28 6.01 -0.46 -18.66
N CYS A 29 6.06 0.59 -17.85
CA CYS A 29 5.04 0.90 -16.85
C CYS A 29 3.90 1.74 -17.46
N SER A 30 2.69 1.54 -16.96
CA SER A 30 1.54 2.38 -17.27
C SER A 30 1.39 3.48 -16.22
N VAL A 31 1.65 4.73 -16.59
CA VAL A 31 1.49 5.88 -15.70
C VAL A 31 0.01 6.28 -15.67
N LEU A 32 -0.59 6.24 -14.48
CA LEU A 32 -1.96 6.66 -14.27
C LEU A 32 -2.01 8.18 -14.11
N SER A 33 -2.86 8.85 -14.88
CA SER A 33 -3.03 10.32 -14.83
C SER A 33 -4.18 10.77 -13.94
N VAL A 34 -4.98 9.83 -13.42
CA VAL A 34 -6.18 10.09 -12.61
C VAL A 34 -5.95 9.58 -11.21
N ASN A 35 -6.17 10.44 -10.21
CA ASN A 35 -6.23 10.01 -8.81
C ASN A 35 -7.55 9.27 -8.58
N GLU A 36 -7.49 7.94 -8.51
CA GLU A 36 -8.66 7.11 -8.24
C GLU A 36 -9.05 7.05 -6.76
N GLN A 37 -8.27 7.67 -5.86
CA GLN A 37 -8.49 7.63 -4.41
C GLN A 37 -8.66 6.19 -3.89
N GLY A 38 -7.85 5.27 -4.42
CA GLY A 38 -7.89 3.85 -4.09
C GLY A 38 -8.13 2.96 -5.30
N ARG A 39 -7.07 2.30 -5.77
CA ARG A 39 -7.12 1.37 -6.91
C ARG A 39 -7.77 0.05 -6.50
N GLN A 40 -8.70 -0.46 -7.31
CA GLN A 40 -9.43 -1.70 -7.02
C GLN A 40 -8.65 -2.95 -7.45
N ALA A 41 -8.50 -3.91 -6.54
CA ALA A 41 -7.85 -5.20 -6.74
C ALA A 41 -8.82 -6.26 -7.31
N SER A 42 -9.10 -6.18 -8.61
CA SER A 42 -10.01 -7.13 -9.28
C SER A 42 -9.39 -8.52 -9.53
N LYS A 43 -8.07 -8.63 -9.38
CA LYS A 43 -7.26 -9.86 -9.49
C LYS A 43 -6.15 -9.78 -8.44
N PRO A 44 -5.42 -10.87 -8.13
CA PRO A 44 -4.28 -10.80 -7.22
C PRO A 44 -3.31 -9.69 -7.64
N THR A 45 -3.13 -8.70 -6.77
CA THR A 45 -2.38 -7.46 -7.04
C THR A 45 -1.47 -7.15 -5.86
N LEU A 46 -0.22 -6.85 -6.17
CA LEU A 46 0.72 -6.26 -5.22
C LEU A 46 0.59 -4.73 -5.27
N PHE A 47 0.24 -4.13 -4.14
CA PHE A 47 0.38 -2.70 -3.92
C PHE A 47 1.73 -2.43 -3.28
N PHE A 48 2.55 -1.63 -3.94
CA PHE A 48 3.86 -1.21 -3.44
C PHE A 48 3.80 0.28 -3.11
N MET A 49 3.67 0.61 -1.83
CA MET A 49 3.33 1.95 -1.35
C MET A 49 4.18 2.40 -0.15
N PRO A 50 5.52 2.20 -0.12
CA PRO A 50 6.33 2.62 1.02
C PRO A 50 6.23 4.14 1.25
N HIS A 51 6.20 4.57 2.51
CA HIS A 51 6.15 5.96 2.96
C HIS A 51 4.94 6.78 2.48
N CYS A 52 3.91 6.12 1.91
CA CYS A 52 2.65 6.79 1.61
C CYS A 52 1.96 7.31 2.88
N GLU A 53 1.09 8.31 2.70
CA GLU A 53 0.29 8.85 3.80
C GLU A 53 -0.75 7.83 4.30
N ALA A 54 -1.12 7.90 5.58
CA ALA A 54 -2.13 7.02 6.18
C ALA A 54 -3.43 6.99 5.36
N GLU A 55 -3.87 8.17 4.88
CA GLU A 55 -5.07 8.31 4.06
C GLU A 55 -5.01 7.46 2.77
N SER A 56 -3.82 7.29 2.18
CA SER A 56 -3.66 6.47 0.97
C SER A 56 -3.94 4.99 1.24
N TYR A 57 -3.55 4.48 2.40
CA TYR A 57 -3.87 3.11 2.82
C TYR A 57 -5.35 2.97 3.18
N ASP A 58 -5.92 3.94 3.91
CA ASP A 58 -7.34 3.92 4.27
C ASP A 58 -8.23 3.91 3.03
N ASN A 59 -7.92 4.76 2.06
CA ASN A 59 -8.57 4.83 0.76
C ASN A 59 -8.43 3.53 -0.04
N LEU A 60 -7.23 2.93 -0.09
CA LEU A 60 -7.01 1.63 -0.73
C LEU A 60 -7.90 0.54 -0.12
N VAL A 61 -7.91 0.46 1.20
CA VAL A 61 -8.69 -0.55 1.93
C VAL A 61 -10.19 -0.29 1.76
N GLN A 62 -10.63 0.97 1.81
CA GLN A 62 -12.02 1.38 1.59
C GLN A 62 -12.51 1.03 0.18
N ALA A 63 -11.73 1.35 -0.87
CA ALA A 63 -12.09 1.05 -2.26
C ALA A 63 -12.24 -0.45 -2.52
N ASN A 64 -11.58 -1.27 -1.70
CA ASN A 64 -11.57 -2.71 -1.78
C ASN A 64 -12.41 -3.41 -0.70
N TRP A 65 -13.29 -2.71 0.05
CA TRP A 65 -14.00 -3.21 1.24
C TRP A 65 -15.05 -4.33 1.00
N ARG A 66 -14.61 -5.43 0.37
CA ARG A 66 -15.33 -6.67 0.07
C ARG A 66 -14.35 -7.82 0.18
N THR A 67 -14.78 -8.93 0.78
CA THR A 67 -13.95 -10.12 1.00
C THR A 67 -13.16 -10.55 -0.24
N GLU A 68 -13.84 -10.67 -1.38
CA GLU A 68 -13.24 -11.07 -2.66
C GLU A 68 -12.10 -10.14 -3.11
N ARG A 69 -12.23 -8.84 -2.86
CA ARG A 69 -11.24 -7.83 -3.28
C ARG A 69 -10.10 -7.68 -2.29
N LEU A 70 -10.38 -7.69 -0.99
CA LEU A 70 -9.33 -7.65 0.02
C LEU A 70 -8.44 -8.91 -0.04
N ASN A 71 -9.01 -10.08 -0.36
CA ASN A 71 -8.24 -11.31 -0.58
C ASN A 71 -7.31 -11.28 -1.80
N ASN A 72 -7.50 -10.32 -2.70
CA ASN A 72 -6.62 -10.11 -3.85
C ASN A 72 -5.44 -9.17 -3.51
N ILE A 73 -5.39 -8.57 -2.31
CA ILE A 73 -4.38 -7.59 -1.96
C ILE A 73 -3.21 -8.26 -1.24
N VAL A 74 -2.02 -8.09 -1.82
CA VAL A 74 -0.77 -8.10 -1.06
C VAL A 74 -0.29 -6.67 -1.03
N LEU A 75 0.07 -6.16 0.14
CA LEU A 75 0.55 -4.80 0.30
C LEU A 75 1.98 -4.83 0.87
N PHE A 76 2.87 -4.08 0.24
CA PHE A 76 4.15 -3.70 0.80
C PHE A 76 4.12 -2.19 1.07
N GLY A 77 4.25 -1.81 2.33
CA GLY A 77 4.17 -0.42 2.73
C GLY A 77 4.41 -0.26 4.22
N ASN A 78 4.01 0.87 4.78
CA ASN A 78 4.21 1.21 6.17
C ASN A 78 3.57 0.19 7.10
N SER A 79 4.19 0.02 8.26
CA SER A 79 3.69 -0.81 9.33
C SER A 79 2.31 -0.34 9.82
N PHE A 80 1.32 -1.23 9.78
CA PHE A 80 -0.02 -0.94 10.28
C PHE A 80 -0.03 -0.87 11.82
N ARG A 81 1.00 -1.44 12.45
CA ARG A 81 1.19 -1.40 13.89
C ARG A 81 1.52 0.01 14.37
N THR A 82 2.31 0.73 13.58
CA THR A 82 2.71 2.10 13.90
C THR A 82 1.50 3.02 13.96
N TYR A 83 0.53 2.86 13.05
CA TYR A 83 -0.73 3.63 13.08
C TYR A 83 -1.58 3.33 14.32
N GLU A 84 -1.69 2.06 14.74
CA GLU A 84 -2.40 1.69 15.98
C GLU A 84 -1.77 2.32 17.22
N GLN A 85 -0.43 2.28 17.31
CA GLN A 85 0.31 2.91 18.40
C GLN A 85 0.08 4.42 18.42
N HIS A 86 0.24 5.08 17.27
CA HIS A 86 0.05 6.52 17.13
C HIS A 86 -1.37 6.96 17.51
N VAL A 87 -2.41 6.25 17.09
CA VAL A 87 -3.80 6.57 17.48
C VAL A 87 -4.04 6.36 18.98
N SER A 88 -3.41 5.34 19.57
CA SER A 88 -3.54 5.06 21.00
C SER A 88 -2.88 6.12 21.89
N GLU A 89 -1.73 6.65 21.45
CA GLU A 89 -0.93 7.65 22.16
C GLU A 89 -1.42 9.08 21.89
N PHE A 90 -1.79 9.37 20.64
CA PHE A 90 -2.23 10.66 20.16
C PHE A 90 -3.66 10.55 19.63
N ARG A 91 -4.65 10.66 20.53
CA ARG A 91 -6.09 10.65 20.21
C ARG A 91 -6.57 11.91 19.48
N SER A 92 -5.97 12.20 18.33
CA SER A 92 -6.48 13.23 17.41
C SER A 92 -7.61 12.66 16.57
N SER A 93 -8.74 13.36 16.47
CA SER A 93 -9.89 12.94 15.65
C SER A 93 -9.51 12.72 14.19
N THR A 94 -8.65 13.57 13.64
CA THR A 94 -8.23 13.49 12.22
C THR A 94 -7.41 12.22 11.92
N LEU A 95 -6.56 11.78 12.86
CA LEU A 95 -5.77 10.55 12.72
C LEU A 95 -6.63 9.29 12.83
N VAL A 96 -7.64 9.33 13.70
CA VAL A 96 -8.62 8.25 13.87
C VAL A 96 -9.43 8.07 12.59
N ASP A 97 -9.91 9.17 12.00
CA ASP A 97 -10.72 9.12 10.78
C ASP A 97 -9.93 8.62 9.58
N SER A 98 -8.68 9.06 9.41
CA SER A 98 -7.78 8.68 8.31
C SER A 98 -7.13 7.30 8.48
N SER A 99 -7.38 6.59 9.58
CA SER A 99 -6.85 5.23 9.82
C SER A 99 -7.94 4.20 10.13
N ARG A 100 -9.23 4.56 10.00
CA ARG A 100 -10.35 3.74 10.45
C ARG A 100 -10.38 2.34 9.81
N HIS A 101 -10.16 2.26 8.49
CA HIS A 101 -10.18 1.00 7.74
C HIS A 101 -8.90 0.23 7.95
N ILE A 102 -7.76 0.92 8.10
CA ILE A 102 -6.47 0.33 8.46
C ILE A 102 -6.61 -0.46 9.77
N LEU A 103 -7.14 0.20 10.81
CA LEU A 103 -7.35 -0.42 12.12
C LEU A 103 -8.36 -1.58 12.07
N ALA A 104 -9.41 -1.44 11.25
CA ALA A 104 -10.41 -2.48 11.09
C ALA A 104 -9.87 -3.73 10.38
N VAL A 105 -9.09 -3.56 9.31
CA VAL A 105 -8.53 -4.70 8.55
C VAL A 105 -7.31 -5.31 9.22
N ARG A 106 -6.59 -4.57 10.07
CA ARG A 106 -5.39 -5.03 10.77
C ARG A 106 -5.56 -6.37 11.50
N LYS A 107 -6.72 -6.61 12.14
CA LYS A 107 -7.03 -7.89 12.83
C LYS A 107 -7.10 -9.08 11.87
N LEU A 108 -7.28 -8.81 10.58
CA LEU A 108 -7.48 -9.76 9.49
C LEU A 108 -6.27 -9.77 8.54
N THR A 109 -5.27 -8.93 8.82
CA THR A 109 -4.02 -8.82 8.07
C THR A 109 -2.91 -9.56 8.80
N ARG A 110 -2.20 -10.42 8.07
CA ARG A 110 -0.94 -10.97 8.55
C ARG A 110 0.19 -10.04 8.14
N GLU A 111 0.72 -9.33 9.13
CA GLU A 111 1.79 -8.36 8.95
C GLU A 111 3.16 -8.99 9.23
N PHE A 112 4.13 -8.78 8.33
CA PHE A 112 5.52 -9.18 8.48
C PHE A 112 6.43 -7.97 8.30
N ALA A 113 6.91 -7.42 9.41
CA ALA A 113 7.85 -6.31 9.41
C ALA A 113 9.16 -6.70 8.72
N ILE A 114 9.66 -5.81 7.86
CA ILE A 114 11.00 -5.93 7.29
C ILE A 114 12.02 -5.56 8.34
N LYS A 115 12.99 -6.45 8.56
CA LYS A 115 14.15 -6.16 9.38
C LYS A 115 15.24 -5.57 8.51
N THR A 116 15.47 -4.27 8.63
CA THR A 116 16.65 -3.62 8.06
C THR A 116 17.87 -3.96 8.91
N VAL A 117 19.02 -4.21 8.27
CA VAL A 117 20.28 -4.48 8.99
C VAL A 117 20.87 -3.18 9.56
N SER A 118 20.58 -2.06 8.92
CA SER A 118 20.91 -0.70 9.33
C SER A 118 19.98 0.28 8.62
N ASP A 119 19.47 1.26 9.37
CA ASP A 119 18.63 2.31 8.80
C ASP A 119 19.44 3.30 7.94
N ASP A 120 20.77 3.37 8.12
CA ASP A 120 21.65 4.23 7.33
C ASP A 120 21.74 3.78 5.86
N TYR A 121 21.62 2.47 5.62
CA TYR A 121 21.69 1.88 4.28
C TYR A 121 20.33 1.54 3.68
N PHE A 122 19.33 1.30 4.53
CA PHE A 122 18.01 0.83 4.12
C PHE A 122 16.88 1.75 4.58
N GLY A 123 17.17 3.05 4.77
CA GLY A 123 16.18 4.04 5.21
C GLY A 123 14.91 4.08 4.35
N ALA A 124 15.02 3.80 3.05
CA ALA A 124 13.86 3.69 2.16
C ALA A 124 12.88 2.56 2.55
N PHE A 125 13.33 1.57 3.32
CA PHE A 125 12.53 0.45 3.81
C PHE A 125 12.33 0.48 5.33
N HIS A 126 12.75 1.56 6.00
CA HIS A 126 12.46 1.77 7.41
C HIS A 126 10.94 1.72 7.63
N ASP A 127 10.52 1.11 8.74
CA ASP A 127 9.12 0.91 9.11
C ASP A 127 8.22 0.24 8.05
N SER A 128 8.81 -0.42 7.05
CA SER A 128 8.07 -1.14 6.02
C SER A 128 7.73 -2.57 6.45
N SER A 129 6.55 -3.03 6.06
CA SER A 129 5.99 -4.35 6.34
C SER A 129 5.35 -4.94 5.09
N TRP A 130 5.38 -6.26 4.98
CA TRP A 130 4.47 -7.01 4.13
C TRP A 130 3.14 -7.21 4.85
N HIS A 131 2.05 -7.06 4.11
CA HIS A 131 0.69 -7.21 4.59
C HIS A 131 -0.05 -8.18 3.68
N PHE A 132 -0.45 -9.31 4.24
CA PHE A 132 -1.27 -10.30 3.55
C PHE A 132 -2.68 -10.23 4.12
N LEU A 133 -3.60 -9.66 3.35
CA LEU A 133 -5.00 -9.57 3.71
C LEU A 133 -5.65 -10.90 3.36
N SER A 134 -6.16 -11.59 4.39
CA SER A 134 -6.74 -12.91 4.23
C SER A 134 -8.00 -13.00 5.06
N LEU A 135 -9.11 -12.59 4.45
CA LEU A 135 -10.46 -12.79 4.94
C LEU A 135 -10.93 -14.17 4.49
N VAL A 136 -10.35 -15.20 5.09
CA VAL A 136 -10.85 -16.57 4.98
C VAL A 136 -11.77 -16.76 6.18
N ALA A 137 -13.05 -17.02 5.90
CA ALA A 137 -13.98 -17.63 6.83
C ALA A 137 -13.67 -19.13 6.96
#